data_AF-A0AAV5Z3W4-F1
#
_entry.id   AF-A0AAV5Z3W4-F1
#
_cell.length_a   1.000
_cell.length_b   1.000
_cell.length_c   1.000
_cell.angle_alpha   90.00
_cell.angle_beta   90.00
_cell.angle_gamma   90.00
#
_symmetry.space_group_name_H-M   'P 1'
#
loop_
_entity.id
_entity.type
_entity.pdbx_description
1 polymer ?
#
loop_
_entity_poly.entity_id
_entity_poly.type
_entity_poly.pdbx_seq_one_letter_code
_entity_poly.pdbx_strand_id
1 'polypeptide(L)'
;MAPARARAFLAGLAVAGLLGGPGGAGAEEWGGIEPGVTTIEQVRARYGAPSKETRAKVEGHDTIRWIFEDPRAPAGIQRLTVDYGLLTPQGYKQTVVRTFRLEPKPRIFGKNTVAQAWGPPDAIGSQNDQETFFYKAGLVVIFSKDGTDTVLMTFTPPQPDVPSGPAPAAPKR
;
A
#
# COMPACT_ATOMS: atom_id res chain seq x y z
N MET A 1 8.54 68.64 -18.95
CA MET A 1 8.97 67.60 -19.89
C MET A 1 9.48 66.41 -19.09
N ALA A 2 9.16 65.17 -19.49
CA ALA A 2 9.56 63.90 -18.86
C ALA A 2 9.86 62.90 -20.00
N PRO A 3 10.29 61.63 -19.77
CA PRO A 3 10.69 60.94 -18.53
C PRO A 3 12.19 60.47 -18.64
N ALA A 4 12.75 59.36 -18.11
CA ALA A 4 12.36 58.23 -17.25
C ALA A 4 13.62 57.58 -16.61
N ARG A 5 13.47 56.98 -15.41
CA ARG A 5 14.13 55.74 -14.86
C ARG A 5 14.10 55.81 -13.31
N ALA A 6 13.33 55.05 -12.52
CA ALA A 6 12.70 53.71 -12.57
C ALA A 6 13.57 52.55 -12.05
N ARG A 7 12.91 51.64 -11.30
CA ARG A 7 13.39 50.45 -10.54
C ARG A 7 13.93 50.74 -9.13
N ALA A 8 13.64 49.93 -8.10
CA ALA A 8 12.57 48.94 -7.92
C ALA A 8 12.32 48.69 -6.42
N PHE A 9 11.09 48.31 -6.04
CA PHE A 9 10.75 47.97 -4.65
C PHE A 9 11.30 46.59 -4.24
N LEU A 10 11.62 46.45 -2.94
CA LEU A 10 12.06 45.18 -2.35
C LEU A 10 10.88 44.27 -1.94
N ALA A 11 11.19 42.98 -1.93
CA ALA A 11 10.43 41.80 -1.52
C ALA A 11 9.29 41.96 -0.50
N GLY A 12 8.21 41.20 -0.70
CA GLY A 12 7.08 41.10 0.25
C GLY A 12 6.05 40.02 -0.09
N LEU A 13 6.43 38.91 -0.73
CA LEU A 13 5.48 37.88 -1.18
C LEU A 13 5.15 36.87 -0.07
N ALA A 14 4.20 37.20 0.81
CA ALA A 14 3.69 36.28 1.82
C ALA A 14 2.69 35.27 1.20
N VAL A 15 3.13 34.02 0.98
CA VAL A 15 2.23 32.93 0.58
C VAL A 15 1.50 32.41 1.80
N ALA A 16 0.18 32.62 1.87
CA ALA A 16 -0.65 32.07 2.93
C ALA A 16 -0.68 30.53 2.88
N GLY A 17 -0.55 29.89 4.05
CA GLY A 17 -0.43 28.43 4.15
C GLY A 17 -1.69 27.70 3.70
N LEU A 18 -1.51 26.65 2.88
CA LEU A 18 -2.58 25.72 2.53
C LEU A 18 -2.87 24.83 3.75
N LEU A 19 -4.13 24.80 4.20
CA LEU A 19 -4.57 23.96 5.31
C LEU A 19 -4.60 22.48 4.90
N GLY A 20 -3.48 21.79 5.09
CA GLY A 20 -3.44 20.33 5.10
C GLY A 20 -4.28 19.82 6.27
N GLY A 21 -5.33 19.07 5.98
CA GLY A 21 -6.11 18.38 7.01
C GLY A 21 -5.28 17.28 7.70
N PRO A 22 -5.71 16.79 8.88
CA PRO A 22 -5.01 15.73 9.61
C PRO A 22 -5.19 14.37 8.91
N GLY A 23 -4.43 14.15 7.84
CA GLY A 23 -4.18 12.81 7.34
C GLY A 23 -3.50 11.99 8.44
N GLY A 24 -4.06 10.84 8.78
CA GLY A 24 -3.50 9.97 9.81
C GLY A 24 -2.13 9.47 9.38
N ALA A 25 -1.07 9.96 10.03
CA ALA A 25 0.32 9.62 9.74
C ALA A 25 0.66 8.20 10.21
N GLY A 26 0.04 7.20 9.59
CA GLY A 26 0.38 5.80 9.78
C GLY A 26 1.64 5.44 9.02
N ALA A 27 2.68 5.05 9.76
CA ALA A 27 3.49 3.89 9.44
C ALA A 27 3.98 3.76 7.98
N GLU A 28 4.71 4.77 7.51
CA GLU A 28 5.33 4.90 6.17
C GLU A 28 4.48 4.45 4.96
N GLU A 29 4.15 5.45 4.13
CA GLU A 29 3.52 5.34 2.81
C GLU A 29 4.46 4.58 1.83
N TRP A 30 4.67 3.27 2.06
CA TRP A 30 5.89 2.53 1.71
C TRP A 30 6.29 2.47 0.23
N GLY A 31 5.34 2.79 -0.65
CA GLY A 31 5.54 2.95 -2.08
C GLY A 31 4.71 4.11 -2.64
N GLY A 32 4.26 4.99 -1.75
CA GLY A 32 3.21 5.97 -1.97
C GLY A 32 1.90 5.40 -2.56
N ILE A 33 1.60 4.12 -2.28
CA ILE A 33 0.40 3.45 -2.77
C ILE A 33 -0.49 3.16 -1.55
N GLU A 34 -1.73 3.64 -1.61
CA GLU A 34 -2.79 3.44 -0.62
C GLU A 34 -3.94 2.64 -1.28
N PRO A 35 -4.26 1.42 -0.82
CA PRO A 35 -5.33 0.63 -1.39
C PRO A 35 -6.70 1.32 -1.23
N GLY A 36 -7.49 1.35 -2.29
CA GLY A 36 -8.78 2.03 -2.34
C GLY A 36 -8.72 3.52 -2.69
N VAL A 37 -7.53 4.14 -2.63
CA VAL A 37 -7.31 5.55 -3.02
C VAL A 37 -6.45 5.66 -4.27
N THR A 38 -5.30 4.99 -4.32
CA THR A 38 -4.34 5.18 -5.42
C THR A 38 -4.81 4.59 -6.75
N THR A 39 -4.55 5.31 -7.84
CA THR A 39 -4.91 4.93 -9.20
C THR A 39 -3.75 4.32 -9.99
N ILE A 40 -4.08 3.57 -11.05
CA ILE A 40 -3.15 3.03 -12.05
C ILE A 40 -2.24 4.09 -12.68
N GLU A 41 -2.69 5.35 -12.76
CA GLU A 41 -1.90 6.47 -13.30
C GLU A 41 -0.88 6.96 -12.27
N GLN A 42 -1.24 7.04 -10.99
CA GLN A 42 -0.31 7.39 -9.91
C GLN A 42 0.77 6.31 -9.72
N VAL A 43 0.42 5.03 -9.79
CA VAL A 43 1.40 3.92 -9.77
C VAL A 43 2.33 4.03 -10.98
N ARG A 44 1.81 4.33 -12.18
CA ARG A 44 2.63 4.53 -13.39
C ARG A 44 3.53 5.75 -13.29
N ALA A 45 3.06 6.85 -12.70
CA ALA A 45 3.86 8.06 -12.52
C ALA A 45 5.06 7.83 -11.59
N ARG A 46 4.93 6.93 -10.60
CA ARG A 46 6.01 6.60 -9.65
C ARG A 46 6.95 5.49 -10.13
N TYR A 47 6.42 4.44 -10.76
CA TYR A 47 7.19 3.22 -11.11
C TYR A 47 7.38 2.99 -12.62
N GLY A 48 6.83 3.86 -13.47
CA GLY A 48 6.85 3.68 -14.92
C GLY A 48 5.94 2.54 -15.39
N ALA A 49 6.35 1.86 -16.45
CA ALA A 49 5.62 0.71 -16.98
C ALA A 49 5.95 -0.57 -16.19
N PRO A 50 4.96 -1.45 -15.90
CA PRO A 50 5.22 -2.72 -15.23
C PRO A 50 6.11 -3.64 -16.08
N SER A 51 6.76 -4.63 -15.45
CA SER A 51 7.44 -5.73 -16.17
C SER A 51 6.42 -6.61 -16.89
N LYS A 52 5.24 -6.83 -16.30
CA LYS A 52 4.13 -7.57 -16.89
C LYS A 52 2.79 -6.94 -16.53
N GLU A 53 1.91 -6.80 -17.52
CA GLU A 53 0.47 -6.55 -17.32
C GLU A 53 -0.31 -7.84 -17.60
N THR A 54 -1.42 -8.05 -16.91
CA THR A 54 -2.39 -9.12 -17.19
C THR A 54 -3.79 -8.60 -16.90
N ARG A 55 -4.76 -8.92 -17.75
CA ARG A 55 -6.18 -8.55 -17.57
C ARG A 55 -7.03 -9.80 -17.49
N ALA A 56 -7.99 -9.83 -16.57
CA ALA A 56 -8.86 -10.99 -16.36
C ALA A 56 -10.21 -10.55 -15.80
N LYS A 57 -11.28 -11.27 -16.17
CA LYS A 57 -12.56 -11.15 -15.46
C LYS A 57 -12.51 -11.97 -14.17
N VAL A 58 -12.79 -11.31 -13.05
CA VAL A 58 -12.95 -11.93 -11.72
C VAL A 58 -14.29 -11.47 -11.18
N GLU A 59 -15.15 -12.40 -10.76
CA GLU A 59 -16.48 -12.09 -10.21
C GLU A 59 -17.33 -11.22 -11.17
N GLY A 60 -17.16 -11.43 -12.48
CA GLY A 60 -17.81 -10.65 -13.56
C GLY A 60 -17.07 -9.36 -13.95
N HIS A 61 -16.24 -8.81 -13.06
CA HIS A 61 -15.57 -7.52 -13.21
C HIS A 61 -14.19 -7.62 -13.90
N ASP A 62 -13.87 -6.67 -14.77
CA ASP A 62 -12.59 -6.61 -15.49
C ASP A 62 -11.47 -6.06 -14.60
N THR A 63 -10.62 -6.95 -14.09
CA THR A 63 -9.46 -6.63 -13.24
C THR A 63 -8.18 -6.48 -14.05
N ILE A 64 -7.22 -5.72 -13.51
CA ILE A 64 -5.88 -5.53 -14.07
C ILE A 64 -4.86 -5.92 -13.00
N ARG A 65 -3.88 -6.74 -13.35
CA ARG A 65 -2.70 -7.05 -12.51
C ARG A 65 -1.45 -6.50 -13.18
N TRP A 66 -0.67 -5.73 -12.44
CA TRP A 66 0.68 -5.30 -12.79
C TRP A 66 1.70 -6.02 -11.92
N ILE A 67 2.81 -6.43 -12.52
CA ILE A 67 3.96 -6.99 -11.82
C ILE A 67 5.19 -6.16 -12.17
N PHE A 68 5.90 -5.71 -11.14
CA PHE A 68 7.19 -5.03 -11.21
C PHE A 68 8.22 -5.99 -10.60
N GLU A 69 9.11 -6.50 -11.45
CA GLU A 69 10.20 -7.42 -11.09
C GLU A 69 11.47 -7.00 -11.85
N ASP A 70 12.65 -7.41 -11.37
CA ASP A 70 13.96 -6.91 -11.83
C ASP A 70 14.06 -6.79 -13.38
N PRO A 71 14.48 -5.65 -13.95
CA PRO A 71 15.05 -4.45 -13.31
C PRO A 71 14.02 -3.37 -12.93
N ARG A 72 12.71 -3.64 -12.97
CA ARG A 72 11.65 -2.63 -12.68
C ARG A 72 11.06 -2.72 -11.27
N ALA A 73 11.55 -3.63 -10.44
CA ALA A 73 11.18 -3.68 -9.03
C ALA A 73 11.65 -2.42 -8.28
N PRO A 74 10.93 -1.95 -7.24
CA PRO A 74 11.44 -0.93 -6.33
C PRO A 74 12.77 -1.35 -5.66
N ALA A 75 13.56 -0.37 -5.19
CA ALA A 75 14.79 -0.66 -4.44
C ALA A 75 14.50 -1.54 -3.20
N GLY A 76 15.33 -2.55 -2.95
CA GLY A 76 15.11 -3.53 -1.89
C GLY A 76 14.01 -4.57 -2.16
N ILE A 77 13.21 -4.42 -3.23
CA ILE A 77 12.12 -5.35 -3.55
C ILE A 77 12.56 -6.34 -4.64
N GLN A 78 12.10 -7.59 -4.55
CA GLN A 78 12.25 -8.60 -5.59
C GLN A 78 11.06 -8.56 -6.55
N ARG A 79 9.84 -8.52 -6.01
CA ARG A 79 8.62 -8.31 -6.78
C ARG A 79 7.62 -7.42 -6.04
N LEU A 80 7.07 -6.44 -6.75
CA LEU A 80 5.86 -5.72 -6.40
C LEU A 80 4.73 -6.18 -7.34
N THR A 81 3.68 -6.79 -6.79
CA THR A 81 2.44 -7.07 -7.53
C THR A 81 1.39 -6.03 -7.14
N VAL A 82 0.73 -5.38 -8.10
CA VAL A 82 -0.39 -4.47 -7.87
C VAL A 82 -1.62 -4.98 -8.62
N ASP A 83 -2.71 -5.19 -7.90
CA ASP A 83 -4.02 -5.51 -8.49
C ASP A 83 -4.93 -4.28 -8.44
N TYR A 84 -5.57 -3.98 -9.57
CA TYR A 84 -6.59 -2.96 -9.73
C TYR A 84 -7.96 -3.58 -9.99
N GLY A 85 -8.99 -2.84 -9.63
CA GLY A 85 -10.38 -3.26 -9.76
C GLY A 85 -11.03 -3.46 -8.40
N LEU A 86 -11.46 -2.36 -7.79
CA LEU A 86 -12.12 -2.37 -6.48
C LEU A 86 -13.63 -2.15 -6.64
N LEU A 87 -14.43 -3.08 -6.11
CA LEU A 87 -15.87 -2.85 -5.93
C LEU A 87 -16.10 -2.00 -4.69
N THR A 88 -16.92 -0.96 -4.80
CA THR A 88 -17.26 -0.02 -3.72
C THR A 88 -18.78 0.18 -3.66
N PRO A 89 -19.35 0.71 -2.56
CA PRO A 89 -20.78 1.05 -2.50
C PRO A 89 -21.24 2.03 -3.59
N GLN A 90 -20.31 2.80 -4.17
CA GLN A 90 -20.54 3.72 -5.29
C GLN A 90 -20.31 3.07 -6.68
N GLY A 91 -20.14 1.74 -6.75
CA GLY A 91 -19.89 0.98 -7.96
C GLY A 91 -18.45 0.47 -8.11
N TYR A 92 -18.13 -0.09 -9.28
CA TYR A 92 -16.83 -0.69 -9.56
C TYR A 92 -15.82 0.32 -10.11
N LYS A 93 -14.63 0.38 -9.48
CA LYS A 93 -13.52 1.27 -9.84
C LYS A 93 -12.37 0.46 -10.45
N GLN A 94 -12.41 0.25 -11.76
CA GLN A 94 -11.44 -0.57 -12.50
C GLN A 94 -9.98 -0.13 -12.33
N THR A 95 -9.73 1.17 -12.22
CA THR A 95 -8.39 1.78 -12.20
C THR A 95 -7.82 2.04 -10.81
N VAL A 96 -8.58 1.72 -9.75
CA VAL A 96 -8.17 1.90 -8.36
C VAL A 96 -7.54 0.60 -7.83
N VAL A 97 -6.46 0.74 -7.07
CA VAL A 97 -5.77 -0.35 -6.39
C VAL A 97 -6.72 -1.05 -5.42
N ARG A 98 -6.89 -2.37 -5.55
CA ARG A 98 -7.68 -3.21 -4.62
C ARG A 98 -6.80 -3.96 -3.61
N THR A 99 -5.58 -4.30 -4.02
CA THR A 99 -4.54 -4.92 -3.18
C THR A 99 -3.19 -4.79 -3.86
N PHE A 100 -2.11 -4.80 -3.09
CA PHE A 100 -0.77 -5.03 -3.61
C PHE A 100 0.04 -5.90 -2.65
N ARG A 101 1.14 -6.43 -3.17
CA ARG A 101 2.03 -7.36 -2.46
C ARG A 101 3.49 -7.03 -2.71
N LEU A 102 4.28 -7.02 -1.65
CA LEU A 102 5.73 -6.97 -1.68
C LEU A 102 6.31 -8.34 -1.37
N GLU A 103 7.16 -8.83 -2.28
CA GLU A 103 8.16 -9.86 -2.03
C GLU A 103 9.50 -9.12 -1.87
N PRO A 104 9.91 -8.74 -0.65
CA PRO A 104 11.16 -8.00 -0.43
C PRO A 104 12.39 -8.91 -0.59
N LYS A 105 13.56 -8.32 -0.83
CA LYS A 105 14.83 -9.04 -0.79
C LYS A 105 15.23 -9.27 0.69
N PRO A 106 15.96 -10.36 1.02
CA PRO A 106 16.39 -10.65 2.40
C PRO A 106 17.07 -9.46 3.08
N ARG A 107 16.88 -9.32 4.41
CA ARG A 107 17.39 -8.25 5.29
C ARG A 107 16.85 -6.84 5.04
N ILE A 108 15.84 -6.66 4.19
CA ILE A 108 15.21 -5.35 3.92
C ILE A 108 14.13 -5.02 4.95
N PHE A 109 13.31 -6.00 5.34
CA PHE A 109 12.36 -5.89 6.44
C PHE A 109 12.53 -7.10 7.37
N GLY A 110 12.85 -6.86 8.64
CA GLY A 110 12.77 -7.87 9.70
C GLY A 110 11.67 -7.53 10.71
N LYS A 111 11.37 -8.44 11.64
CA LYS A 111 10.30 -8.26 12.65
C LYS A 111 10.35 -6.91 13.37
N ASN A 112 11.55 -6.48 13.79
CA ASN A 112 11.73 -5.18 14.47
C ASN A 112 11.42 -4.00 13.55
N THR A 113 11.85 -4.02 12.29
CA THR A 113 11.54 -2.99 11.29
C THR A 113 10.03 -2.87 11.06
N VAL A 114 9.37 -4.02 10.93
CA VAL A 114 7.90 -4.09 10.75
C VAL A 114 7.17 -3.53 11.97
N ALA A 115 7.60 -3.89 13.18
CA ALA A 115 6.99 -3.39 14.41
C ALA A 115 7.32 -1.91 14.72
N GLN A 116 8.44 -1.38 14.23
CA GLN A 116 8.80 0.03 14.34
C GLN A 116 8.00 0.91 13.36
N ALA A 117 7.72 0.41 12.16
CA ALA A 117 6.89 1.11 11.18
C ALA A 117 5.40 1.00 11.56
N TRP A 118 4.82 -0.21 11.58
CA TRP A 118 3.37 -0.44 11.73
C TRP A 118 2.89 -0.63 13.17
N GLY A 119 3.78 -0.57 14.16
CA GLY A 119 3.45 -0.79 15.57
C GLY A 119 3.26 -2.28 15.92
N PRO A 120 2.68 -2.60 17.08
CA PRO A 120 2.34 -3.98 17.43
C PRO A 120 1.18 -4.49 16.54
N PRO A 121 1.20 -5.76 16.10
CA PRO A 121 0.10 -6.34 15.32
C PRO A 121 -1.16 -6.58 16.17
N ASP A 122 -2.34 -6.45 15.55
CA ASP A 122 -3.62 -6.79 16.16
C ASP A 122 -3.73 -8.29 16.51
N ALA A 123 -3.09 -9.15 15.70
CA ALA A 123 -2.99 -10.57 15.97
C ALA A 123 -1.71 -11.19 15.39
N ILE A 124 -1.26 -12.30 15.99
CA ILE A 124 -0.16 -13.14 15.51
C ILE A 124 -0.72 -14.55 15.26
N GLY A 125 -0.32 -15.15 14.14
CA GLY A 125 -0.66 -16.54 13.79
C GLY A 125 0.48 -17.23 13.06
N SER A 126 0.20 -18.40 12.49
CA SER A 126 1.15 -19.16 11.66
C SER A 126 0.46 -19.71 10.42
N GLN A 127 1.18 -19.70 9.30
CA GLN A 127 0.74 -20.24 8.01
C GLN A 127 1.92 -20.99 7.39
N ASN A 128 1.76 -22.28 7.06
CA ASN A 128 2.83 -23.12 6.48
C ASN A 128 4.15 -23.13 7.31
N ASP A 129 4.04 -23.13 8.65
CA ASP A 129 5.14 -22.97 9.62
C ASP A 129 5.86 -21.61 9.57
N GLN A 130 5.21 -20.57 9.04
CA GLN A 130 5.72 -19.21 8.97
C GLN A 130 4.88 -18.29 9.85
N GLU A 131 5.52 -17.59 10.78
CA GLU A 131 4.87 -16.60 11.63
C GLU A 131 4.25 -15.49 10.78
N THR A 132 3.02 -15.11 11.11
CA THR A 132 2.22 -14.13 10.36
C THR A 132 1.68 -13.07 11.32
N PHE A 133 1.96 -11.80 11.03
CA PHE A 133 1.36 -10.65 11.72
C PHE A 133 0.17 -10.12 10.93
N PHE A 134 -0.90 -9.78 11.63
CA PHE A 134 -2.13 -9.22 11.07
C PHE A 134 -2.39 -7.84 11.66
N TYR A 135 -2.75 -6.88 10.81
CA TYR A 135 -3.11 -5.52 11.16
C TYR A 135 -4.47 -5.15 10.54
N LYS A 136 -5.43 -4.72 11.35
CA LYS A 136 -6.78 -4.30 10.90
C LYS A 136 -6.77 -3.16 9.88
N ALA A 137 -5.72 -2.33 9.94
CA ALA A 137 -5.43 -1.28 8.96
C ALA A 137 -5.27 -1.79 7.51
N GLY A 138 -5.25 -3.11 7.29
CA GLY A 138 -5.19 -3.72 5.96
C GLY A 138 -3.78 -4.17 5.59
N LEU A 139 -3.03 -4.75 6.53
CA LEU A 139 -1.70 -5.33 6.31
C LEU A 139 -1.61 -6.73 6.91
N VAL A 140 -1.05 -7.67 6.14
CA VAL A 140 -0.65 -9.01 6.58
C VAL A 140 0.81 -9.24 6.20
N VAL A 141 1.65 -9.56 7.19
CA VAL A 141 3.11 -9.77 7.02
C VAL A 141 3.45 -11.21 7.36
N ILE A 142 4.02 -11.95 6.40
CA ILE A 142 4.52 -13.32 6.59
C ILE A 142 6.05 -13.27 6.67
N PHE A 143 6.61 -13.89 7.71
CA PHE A 143 8.05 -14.01 7.91
C PHE A 143 8.62 -15.31 7.33
N SER A 144 9.94 -15.40 7.24
CA SER A 144 10.68 -16.62 6.93
C SER A 144 10.46 -17.70 8.01
N LYS A 145 10.80 -18.97 7.73
CA LYS A 145 10.59 -20.08 8.70
C LYS A 145 11.48 -20.00 9.95
N ASP A 146 12.60 -19.30 9.86
CA ASP A 146 13.47 -18.92 10.99
C ASP A 146 13.02 -17.61 11.67
N GLY A 147 12.00 -16.93 11.13
CA GLY A 147 11.39 -15.75 11.72
C GLY A 147 12.25 -14.48 11.70
N THR A 148 13.25 -14.40 10.82
CA THR A 148 14.19 -13.28 10.75
C THR A 148 13.71 -12.20 9.77
N ASP A 149 13.57 -12.58 8.51
CA ASP A 149 13.18 -11.72 7.39
C ASP A 149 11.68 -11.83 7.09
N THR A 150 11.08 -10.73 6.63
CA THR A 150 9.78 -10.77 5.94
C THR A 150 9.95 -11.37 4.54
N VAL A 151 9.04 -12.26 4.12
CA VAL A 151 9.02 -12.82 2.76
C VAL A 151 7.83 -12.38 1.92
N LEU A 152 6.73 -11.98 2.56
CA LEU A 152 5.56 -11.42 1.88
C LEU A 152 4.87 -10.38 2.77
N MET A 153 4.61 -9.21 2.22
CA MET A 153 3.70 -8.21 2.79
C MET A 153 2.52 -8.06 1.85
N THR A 154 1.31 -8.34 2.30
CA THR A 154 0.07 -8.15 1.53
C THR A 154 -0.73 -7.03 2.16
N PHE A 155 -1.20 -6.10 1.33
CA PHE A 155 -2.00 -4.97 1.80
C PHE A 155 -3.32 -4.86 1.03
N THR A 156 -4.35 -4.38 1.72
CA THR A 156 -5.72 -4.16 1.24
C THR A 156 -6.24 -2.84 1.79
N PRO A 157 -7.42 -2.35 1.38
CA PRO A 157 -8.11 -1.32 2.14
C PRO A 157 -8.31 -1.78 3.60
N PRO A 158 -8.42 -0.85 4.57
CA PRO A 158 -8.76 -1.20 5.95
C PRO A 158 -9.99 -2.10 5.98
N GLN A 159 -9.88 -3.23 6.66
CA GLN A 159 -10.99 -4.18 6.71
C GLN A 159 -12.04 -3.64 7.70
N PRO A 160 -13.35 -3.66 7.35
CA PRO A 160 -14.39 -3.36 8.32
C PRO A 160 -14.25 -4.28 9.53
N ASP A 161 -14.48 -3.76 10.73
CA ASP A 161 -14.63 -4.60 11.92
C ASP A 161 -15.81 -5.55 11.70
N VAL A 162 -15.50 -6.81 11.35
CA VAL A 162 -16.48 -7.88 11.28
C VAL A 162 -17.00 -8.08 12.70
N PRO A 163 -18.30 -7.90 12.98
CA PRO A 163 -18.85 -8.18 14.29
C PRO A 163 -18.51 -9.62 14.66
N SER A 164 -18.02 -9.86 15.89
CA SER A 164 -17.58 -11.18 16.32
C SER A 164 -18.76 -12.15 16.37
N GLY A 165 -19.03 -12.81 15.25
CA GLY A 165 -20.01 -13.88 15.16
C GLY A 165 -19.66 -14.99 16.16
N PRO A 166 -20.67 -15.72 16.68
CA PRO A 166 -20.43 -16.80 17.62
C PRO A 166 -19.44 -17.80 17.01
N ALA A 167 -18.39 -18.14 17.77
CA ALA A 167 -17.34 -19.02 17.30
C ALA A 167 -17.93 -20.34 16.76
N PRO A 168 -17.41 -20.88 15.63
CA PRO A 168 -17.91 -22.13 15.07
C PRO A 168 -17.95 -23.23 16.13
N ALA A 169 -19.13 -23.78 16.38
CA ALA A 169 -19.33 -24.79 17.41
C ALA A 169 -18.39 -25.99 17.16
N ALA A 170 -17.55 -26.32 18.14
CA ALA A 170 -16.57 -27.39 18.01
C ALA A 170 -17.25 -28.70 17.57
N PRO A 171 -16.70 -29.42 16.57
CA PRO A 171 -17.31 -30.65 16.08
C PRO A 171 -17.37 -31.67 17.21
N LYS A 172 -18.60 -32.13 17.52
CA LYS A 172 -18.81 -33.21 18.49
C LYS A 172 -18.18 -34.49 17.94
N ARG A 173 -17.37 -35.15 18.78
CA ARG A 173 -16.99 -36.56 18.62
C ARG A 173 -18.08 -37.45 19.16
#